data_AF-A0A935DLF8-F1
#
_entry.id   AF-A0A935DLF8-F1
#
_cell.length_a   1.000
_cell.length_b   1.000
_cell.length_c   1.000
_cell.angle_alpha   90.00
_cell.angle_beta   90.00
_cell.angle_gamma   90.00
#
_symmetry.space_group_name_H-M   'P 1'
#
loop_
_entity.id
_entity.type
_entity.pdbx_description
1 polymer ?
#
loop_
_entity_poly.entity_id
_entity_poly.type
_entity_poly.pdbx_seq_one_letter_code
_entity_poly.pdbx_strand_id
1 'polypeptide(L)'
;MIACVGGGVVTDVGGFAAATWLRGVRYVSAPTSLLAMVDASVGGKTGVDLPAGKNLVGTFHQPSLVWIDPAVLATLAPRHHRAALAEVVKIAAVRDAALFAWMEAHAAELGPRATVRGSLRAGPSTR
;
A
#
# COMPACT_ATOMS: atom_id res chain seq x y z
N MET A 1 14.08 10.45 -13.38
CA MET A 1 12.88 9.75 -12.86
C MET A 1 13.37 8.65 -11.94
N ILE A 2 12.71 8.44 -10.79
CA ILE A 2 13.07 7.37 -9.84
C ILE A 2 11.96 6.30 -9.85
N ALA A 3 12.33 5.03 -9.85
CA ALA A 3 11.38 3.92 -9.69
C ALA A 3 11.59 3.27 -8.32
N CYS A 4 10.55 3.27 -7.48
CA CYS A 4 10.60 2.74 -6.12
C CYS A 4 9.91 1.37 -6.11
N VAL A 5 10.70 0.29 -6.10
CA VAL A 5 10.18 -1.09 -6.10
C VAL A 5 10.46 -1.72 -4.73
N GLY A 6 9.44 -1.91 -3.90
CA GLY A 6 9.63 -2.41 -2.54
C GLY A 6 8.43 -2.20 -1.63
N GLY A 7 8.58 -2.51 -0.34
CA GLY A 7 7.58 -2.17 0.68
C GLY A 7 7.59 -0.67 1.03
N GLY A 8 6.83 -0.29 2.07
CA GLY A 8 6.61 1.11 2.45
C GLY A 8 7.90 1.91 2.71
N VAL A 9 8.91 1.27 3.28
CA VAL A 9 10.23 1.90 3.52
C VAL A 9 10.87 2.38 2.21
N VAL A 10 10.84 1.55 1.16
CA VAL A 10 11.45 1.89 -0.13
C VAL A 10 10.68 3.02 -0.81
N THR A 11 9.34 2.98 -0.74
CA THR A 11 8.50 4.01 -1.35
C THR A 11 8.61 5.35 -0.64
N ASP A 12 8.76 5.36 0.69
CA ASP A 12 8.94 6.59 1.49
C ASP A 12 10.30 7.23 1.24
N VAL A 13 11.38 6.46 1.36
CA VAL A 13 12.75 6.97 1.17
C VAL A 13 12.96 7.38 -0.29
N GLY A 14 12.51 6.55 -1.24
CA GLY A 14 12.63 6.82 -2.67
C GLY A 14 11.78 8.03 -3.11
N GLY A 15 10.58 8.18 -2.56
CA GLY A 15 9.75 9.35 -2.77
C GLY A 15 10.37 10.63 -2.20
N PHE A 16 10.96 10.56 -1.00
CA PHE A 16 11.66 11.69 -0.37
C PHE A 16 12.91 12.09 -1.17
N ALA A 17 13.67 11.11 -1.65
CA ALA A 17 14.80 11.34 -2.55
C ALA A 17 14.33 12.00 -3.86
N ALA A 18 13.22 11.54 -4.44
CA ALA A 18 12.65 12.14 -5.63
C ALA A 18 12.17 13.59 -5.40
N ALA A 19 11.62 13.89 -4.24
CA ALA A 19 11.15 15.23 -3.88
C ALA A 19 12.31 16.23 -3.69
N THR A 20 13.40 15.77 -3.09
CA THR A 20 14.54 16.63 -2.73
C THR A 20 15.58 16.75 -3.83
N TRP A 21 15.72 15.72 -4.68
CA TRP A 21 16.66 15.75 -5.80
C TRP A 21 16.28 16.82 -6.82
N LEU A 22 17.18 17.78 -7.03
CA LEU A 22 16.97 18.92 -7.94
C LEU A 22 15.64 19.67 -7.70
N ARG A 23 15.20 19.74 -6.44
CA ARG A 23 13.90 20.35 -6.02
C ARG A 23 12.65 19.63 -6.55
N GLY A 24 12.79 18.38 -6.99
CA GLY A 24 11.67 17.55 -7.37
C GLY A 24 11.85 16.94 -8.76
N VAL A 25 11.91 15.61 -8.80
CA VAL A 25 11.81 14.83 -10.02
C VAL A 25 10.63 13.85 -9.93
N ARG A 26 10.11 13.47 -11.09
CA ARG A 26 9.06 12.44 -11.17
C ARG A 26 9.54 11.10 -10.60
N TYR A 27 8.64 10.40 -9.92
CA TYR A 27 8.86 9.03 -9.49
C TYR A 27 7.64 8.13 -9.72
N VAL A 28 7.89 6.83 -9.75
CA VAL A 28 6.87 5.77 -9.80
C VAL A 28 6.99 4.93 -8.54
N SER A 29 5.84 4.59 -7.95
CA SER A 29 5.74 3.66 -6.82
C SER A 29 5.27 2.29 -7.32
N ALA A 30 6.05 1.25 -7.08
CA ALA A 30 5.70 -0.14 -7.36
C ALA A 30 5.76 -0.94 -6.04
N PRO A 31 4.72 -0.81 -5.19
CA PRO A 31 4.70 -1.44 -3.87
C PRO A 31 4.69 -2.97 -3.97
N THR A 32 5.53 -3.64 -3.18
CA THR A 32 5.64 -5.12 -3.14
C THR A 32 5.19 -5.74 -1.82
N SER A 33 4.68 -4.94 -0.88
CA SER A 33 4.00 -5.43 0.32
C SER A 33 2.55 -4.97 0.34
N LEU A 34 1.66 -5.82 0.87
CA LEU A 34 0.24 -5.49 0.97
C LEU A 34 0.03 -4.19 1.76
N LEU A 35 0.81 -3.96 2.81
CA LEU A 35 0.74 -2.72 3.61
C LEU A 35 1.06 -1.49 2.76
N ALA A 36 2.10 -1.56 1.93
CA ALA A 36 2.46 -0.45 1.06
C ALA A 36 1.40 -0.20 -0.03
N MET A 37 0.75 -1.26 -0.52
CA MET A 37 -0.33 -1.15 -1.51
C MET A 37 -1.56 -0.42 -0.94
N VAL A 38 -1.91 -0.67 0.33
CA VAL A 38 -3.15 -0.13 0.93
C VAL A 38 -2.98 1.17 1.71
N ASP A 39 -1.75 1.50 2.14
CA ASP A 39 -1.47 2.69 2.97
C ASP A 39 -0.48 3.64 2.27
N ALA A 40 0.75 3.20 2.04
CA ALA A 40 1.83 4.06 1.51
C ALA A 40 1.63 4.53 0.05
N SER A 41 0.71 3.91 -0.69
CA SER A 41 0.45 4.24 -2.09
C SER A 41 -0.42 5.48 -2.27
N VAL A 42 -1.06 5.97 -1.21
CA VAL A 42 -2.00 7.08 -1.27
C VAL A 42 -1.61 8.18 -0.28
N GLY A 43 -1.65 9.44 -0.73
CA GLY A 43 -1.43 10.61 0.11
C GLY A 43 -0.09 11.32 -0.10
N GLY A 44 0.86 10.71 -0.82
CA GLY A 44 2.13 11.35 -1.20
C GLY A 44 3.06 11.67 -0.04
N LYS A 45 2.81 11.09 1.15
CA LYS A 45 3.70 11.22 2.30
C LYS A 45 4.97 10.42 2.00
N THR A 46 6.11 11.06 2.18
CA THR A 46 7.43 10.46 1.99
C THR A 46 8.31 10.93 3.13
N GLY A 47 9.31 10.14 3.53
CA GLY A 47 10.14 10.53 4.65
C GLY A 47 11.25 9.55 5.00
N VAL A 48 11.98 9.93 6.03
CA VAL A 48 13.10 9.18 6.61
C VAL A 48 13.04 9.25 8.13
N ASP A 49 13.64 8.25 8.76
CA ASP A 49 13.83 8.24 10.20
C ASP A 49 15.09 9.03 10.59
N LEU A 50 15.03 9.72 11.72
CA LEU A 50 16.17 10.35 12.38
C LEU A 50 16.43 9.69 13.73
N PRO A 51 17.64 9.82 14.32
CA PRO A 51 17.88 9.41 15.70
C PRO A 51 16.90 10.03 16.71
N ALA A 52 16.38 11.23 16.40
CA ALA A 52 15.40 11.93 17.22
C ALA A 52 13.97 11.35 17.13
N GLY A 53 13.65 10.56 16.10
CA GLY A 53 12.34 9.97 15.94
C GLY A 53 12.01 9.53 14.52
N LYS A 54 10.94 8.74 14.41
CA LYS A 54 10.47 8.17 13.15
C LYS A 54 9.64 9.15 12.34
N ASN A 55 9.82 9.14 11.02
CA ASN A 55 9.04 9.93 10.06
C ASN A 55 8.92 11.44 10.39
N LEU A 56 9.92 12.00 11.09
CA LEU A 56 9.92 13.43 11.47
C LEU A 56 10.35 14.34 10.33
N VAL A 57 11.14 13.82 9.38
CA VAL A 57 11.57 14.54 8.18
C VAL A 57 10.95 13.89 6.96
N GLY A 58 10.29 14.70 6.14
CA GLY A 58 9.56 14.20 5.00
C GLY A 58 9.05 15.30 4.07
N THR A 59 8.41 14.88 2.99
CA THR A 59 7.74 15.78 2.05
C THR A 59 6.39 15.20 1.62
N PHE A 60 5.52 16.07 1.11
CA PHE A 60 4.36 15.68 0.33
C PHE A 60 4.73 15.72 -1.15
N HIS A 61 5.01 14.57 -1.76
CA HIS A 61 5.41 14.44 -3.16
C HIS A 61 4.61 13.32 -3.81
N GLN A 62 3.82 13.64 -4.83
CA GLN A 62 2.92 12.67 -5.45
C GLN A 62 3.65 11.80 -6.48
N PRO A 63 3.42 10.47 -6.49
CA PRO A 63 3.94 9.62 -7.55
C PRO A 63 3.27 9.96 -8.87
N SER A 64 4.01 9.86 -9.97
CA SER A 64 3.45 9.96 -11.32
C SER A 64 2.63 8.72 -11.71
N LEU A 65 2.86 7.60 -11.03
CA LEU A 65 2.14 6.34 -11.20
C LEU A 65 2.33 5.48 -9.94
N VAL A 66 1.26 4.78 -9.53
CA VAL A 66 1.32 3.66 -8.59
C VAL A 66 0.99 2.38 -9.36
N TRP A 67 1.95 1.45 -9.42
CA TRP A 67 1.79 0.15 -10.07
C TRP A 67 1.58 -0.94 -9.02
N ILE A 68 0.35 -1.46 -8.91
CA ILE A 68 0.03 -2.56 -8.00
C ILE A 68 -0.08 -3.86 -8.79
N ASP A 69 0.81 -4.80 -8.50
CA ASP A 69 0.73 -6.18 -8.99
C ASP A 69 0.54 -7.13 -7.79
N PRO A 70 -0.68 -7.67 -7.57
CA PRO A 70 -0.94 -8.61 -6.49
C PRO A 70 -0.12 -9.91 -6.58
N ALA A 71 0.40 -10.28 -7.75
CA ALA A 71 1.16 -11.53 -7.92
C ALA A 71 2.45 -11.54 -7.08
N VAL A 72 3.05 -10.37 -6.82
CA VAL A 72 4.27 -10.27 -5.99
C VAL A 72 4.01 -10.67 -4.53
N LEU A 73 2.75 -10.59 -4.06
CA LEU A 73 2.37 -10.98 -2.71
C LEU A 73 2.50 -12.49 -2.46
N ALA A 74 2.56 -13.32 -3.53
CA ALA A 74 2.78 -14.75 -3.41
C ALA A 74 4.12 -15.09 -2.71
N THR A 75 5.08 -14.17 -2.72
CA THR A 75 6.38 -14.31 -2.06
C THR A 75 6.47 -13.58 -0.71
N LEU A 76 5.42 -12.84 -0.32
CA LEU A 76 5.42 -12.05 0.90
C LEU A 76 5.28 -12.96 2.13
N ALA A 77 6.15 -12.75 3.13
CA ALA A 77 6.10 -13.57 4.34
C ALA A 77 4.72 -13.44 5.04
N PRO A 78 4.14 -14.54 5.54
CA PRO A 78 2.80 -14.55 6.16
C PRO A 78 2.57 -13.49 7.24
N ARG A 79 3.60 -13.16 8.03
CA ARG A 79 3.53 -12.13 9.07
C ARG A 79 3.24 -10.73 8.50
N HIS A 80 3.82 -10.38 7.34
CA HIS A 80 3.64 -9.07 6.72
C HIS A 80 2.26 -8.95 6.07
N HIS A 81 1.73 -10.06 5.55
CA HIS A 81 0.36 -10.12 5.07
C HIS A 81 -0.65 -9.87 6.19
N ARG A 82 -0.50 -10.57 7.33
CA ARG A 82 -1.37 -10.38 8.51
C ARG A 82 -1.30 -8.97 9.07
N ALA A 83 -0.10 -8.39 9.17
CA ALA A 83 0.07 -7.02 9.61
C ALA A 83 -0.67 -6.03 8.70
N ALA A 84 -0.61 -6.24 7.38
CA ALA A 84 -1.32 -5.40 6.42
C ALA A 84 -2.84 -5.57 6.46
N LEU A 85 -3.34 -6.79 6.69
CA LEU A 85 -4.78 -7.04 6.84
C LEU A 85 -5.38 -6.25 8.01
N ALA A 86 -4.63 -6.01 9.09
CA ALA A 86 -5.08 -5.17 10.19
C ALA A 86 -5.44 -3.75 9.71
N GLU A 87 -4.65 -3.19 8.79
CA GLU A 87 -4.93 -1.89 8.19
C GLU A 87 -6.15 -1.92 7.25
N VAL A 88 -6.33 -3.01 6.49
CA VAL A 88 -7.53 -3.18 5.67
C VAL A 88 -8.79 -3.27 6.53
N VAL A 89 -8.74 -4.04 7.62
CA VAL A 89 -9.84 -4.14 8.60
C VAL A 89 -10.13 -2.77 9.22
N LYS A 90 -9.09 -2.00 9.58
CA LYS A 90 -9.25 -0.63 10.09
C LYS A 90 -9.99 0.26 9.09
N ILE A 91 -9.59 0.23 7.82
CA ILE A 91 -10.25 1.03 6.76
C ILE A 91 -11.72 0.63 6.64
N ALA A 92 -12.01 -0.67 6.58
CA ALA A 92 -13.37 -1.19 6.48
C ALA A 92 -14.22 -0.75 7.69
N ALA A 93 -13.73 -0.97 8.92
CA ALA A 93 -14.44 -0.62 10.15
C ALA A 93 -14.77 0.89 10.25
N VAL A 94 -13.90 1.76 9.71
CA VAL A 94 -14.08 3.23 9.79
C VAL A 94 -14.88 3.78 8.61
N ARG A 95 -14.81 3.17 7.43
CA ARG A 95 -15.28 3.78 6.18
C ARG A 95 -16.35 2.99 5.43
N ASP A 96 -16.46 1.68 5.67
CA ASP A 96 -17.31 0.81 4.87
C ASP A 96 -17.80 -0.41 5.68
N ALA A 97 -19.00 -0.27 6.26
CA ALA A 97 -19.63 -1.33 7.03
C ALA A 97 -19.94 -2.59 6.19
N ALA A 98 -20.21 -2.44 4.89
CA ALA A 98 -20.47 -3.57 4.00
C ALA A 98 -19.19 -4.35 3.73
N LEU A 99 -18.07 -3.65 3.48
CA LEU A 99 -16.75 -4.28 3.39
C LEU A 99 -16.38 -4.97 4.69
N PHE A 100 -16.63 -4.35 5.85
CA PHE A 100 -16.32 -4.95 7.15
C PHE A 100 -17.08 -6.26 7.36
N ALA A 101 -18.41 -6.26 7.14
CA ALA A 101 -19.23 -7.47 7.22
C ALA A 101 -18.79 -8.54 6.20
N TRP A 102 -18.40 -8.13 4.99
CA TRP A 102 -17.87 -9.06 4.00
C TRP A 102 -16.56 -9.70 4.46
N MET A 103 -15.65 -8.92 5.06
CA MET A 103 -14.39 -9.43 5.60
C MET A 103 -14.60 -10.41 6.75
N GLU A 104 -15.57 -10.16 7.63
CA GLU A 104 -15.95 -11.09 8.70
C GLU A 104 -16.45 -12.42 8.13
N ALA A 105 -17.32 -12.36 7.11
CA ALA A 105 -17.85 -13.56 6.45
C ALA A 105 -16.77 -14.37 5.70
N HIS A 106 -15.71 -13.72 5.22
CA HIS A 106 -14.65 -14.36 4.41
C HIS A 106 -13.29 -14.43 5.15
N ALA A 107 -13.27 -14.31 6.48
CA ALA A 107 -12.02 -14.23 7.25
C ALA A 107 -11.06 -15.41 7.01
N ALA A 108 -11.60 -16.61 6.80
CA ALA A 108 -10.81 -17.81 6.49
C ALA A 108 -10.11 -17.74 5.12
N GLU A 109 -10.70 -17.00 4.17
CA GLU A 109 -10.23 -16.86 2.79
C GLU A 109 -9.27 -15.69 2.61
N LEU A 110 -9.12 -14.80 3.59
CA LEU A 110 -8.24 -13.62 3.52
C LEU A 110 -6.78 -13.92 3.93
N GLY A 111 -6.43 -15.18 4.20
CA GLY A 111 -5.09 -15.54 4.66
C GLY A 111 -3.98 -15.33 3.61
N PRO A 112 -2.69 -15.42 4.00
CA PRO A 112 -1.54 -15.25 3.09
C PRO A 112 -1.42 -16.30 1.96
N ARG A 113 -2.29 -17.32 1.94
CA ARG A 113 -2.42 -18.32 0.87
C ARG A 113 -3.77 -18.24 0.15
N ALA A 114 -4.53 -17.17 0.40
CA ALA A 114 -5.71 -16.84 -0.36
C ALA A 114 -5.34 -16.80 -1.84
N THR A 115 -5.87 -17.74 -2.62
CA THR A 115 -5.69 -17.66 -4.06
C THR A 115 -6.58 -16.52 -4.54
N VAL A 116 -6.01 -15.52 -5.22
CA VAL A 116 -6.81 -14.50 -5.94
C VAL A 116 -7.50 -15.21 -7.12
N ARG A 117 -8.51 -16.03 -6.84
CA ARG A 117 -9.40 -16.60 -7.84
C ARG A 117 -10.54 -15.61 -8.05
N GLY A 118 -10.32 -14.69 -8.99
CA GLY A 118 -11.32 -13.90 -9.72
C GLY A 118 -12.72 -13.74 -9.09
N SER A 119 -12.81 -13.10 -7.93
CA SER A 119 -14.10 -12.73 -7.32
C SER A 119 -14.43 -11.24 -7.44
N LEU A 120 -13.60 -10.43 -8.12
CA LEU A 120 -14.00 -9.11 -8.59
C LEU A 120 -14.92 -9.23 -9.84
N ARG A 121 -16.05 -9.94 -9.71
CA ARG A 121 -17.19 -9.68 -10.59
C ARG A 121 -17.80 -8.39 -10.09
N ALA A 122 -17.57 -7.32 -10.85
CA ALA A 122 -18.16 -6.02 -10.68
C ALA A 122 -19.66 -6.13 -10.31
N GLY A 123 -20.05 -5.45 -9.23
CA GLY A 123 -21.45 -5.08 -9.01
C GLY A 123 -21.98 -4.27 -10.21
N PRO A 124 -23.30 -4.20 -10.39
CA PRO A 124 -23.89 -3.80 -11.65
C PRO A 124 -23.53 -2.34 -11.98
N SER A 125 -23.05 -2.15 -13.20
CA SER A 125 -22.99 -0.85 -13.87
C SER A 125 -24.36 -0.18 -13.78
N THR A 126 -24.51 0.77 -12.86
CA THR A 126 -25.57 1.75 -12.89
C THR A 126 -25.09 2.92 -13.74
N ARG A 127 -25.78 3.11 -14.86
CA ARG A 127 -25.76 4.30 -15.70
C ARG A 127 -26.20 5.53 -14.92
#